data_AF-A0A355UH84-F1
#
_entry.id   AF-A0A355UH84-F1
#
_cell.length_a   1.000
_cell.length_b   1.000
_cell.length_c   1.000
_cell.angle_alpha   90.00
_cell.angle_beta   90.00
_cell.angle_gamma   90.00
#
_symmetry.space_group_name_H-M   'P 1'
#
loop_
_entity.id
_entity.type
_entity.pdbx_description
1 polymer ?
#
loop_
_entity_poly.entity_id
_entity_poly.type
_entity_poly.pdbx_seq_one_letter_code
_entity_poly.pdbx_strand_id
1 'polypeptide(L)'
;MNKLWKNVKESDVKKAIKKFDTQKEKYPEPKNTFLIYNEKRYPAKHIRGIAYKIANKKEILKSEYSGGKETADFFIKLGFEIEYNDKNTTSNKKDNSKLEKKTPQKKLNKVSQKNALQLLLQQCFGYIEVEKKFEWLKTPEKNNIPNEYKSIKSSLEKYRNYTEFYKSNYQLSCDIVVENLKLIIEYDENQHFSFARKISLENYPKDINLFYSKESWIESCKIINAKDNDPKDRDEKRAFYDSVRDIEAYKHGYKLLRIKHGDVDWENPDAINILKKIISALKINNHKIARIIVSDKHYPKNRSLLKLNKSIEKFVKSNYLINHFEFIVTPGGFLKFDFPEELQIKLEIPKAEKNNVKKLQSQAEITIIEFFNQLPEGLYDKLTMIANYITIGIDGYNGNDQEIQLVTIYDFKKHKVIRWTGKFYPIEKEKRRLIKINDLDTHFIRLNNQNILILGCHDLNVFSPRGQAVANKDGWRINIAEDFKQKCIDFKPSIVLQHPHHTDSSKIWNLAWKQLEKVLPFVTHYASGISYYNKKTGIPRSSIEKVLDKTKKGDVVDFNYVSK
;
A
#
# COMPACT_ATOMS: atom_id res chain seq x y z
N MET A 1 21.74 -32.75 16.94
CA MET A 1 22.30 -31.38 16.95
C MET A 1 21.35 -30.28 16.43
N ASN A 2 20.46 -30.54 15.46
CA ASN A 2 19.54 -29.53 14.87
C ASN A 2 18.57 -28.83 15.84
N LYS A 3 18.29 -29.37 17.03
CA LYS A 3 17.36 -28.72 17.99
C LYS A 3 17.93 -27.46 18.67
N LEU A 4 19.25 -27.37 18.86
CA LEU A 4 19.89 -26.26 19.60
C LEU A 4 20.09 -25.00 18.75
N TRP A 5 20.10 -25.13 17.42
CA TRP A 5 20.15 -23.97 16.52
C TRP A 5 18.86 -23.13 16.57
N LYS A 6 17.73 -23.73 16.93
CA LYS A 6 16.45 -23.03 17.12
C LYS A 6 16.45 -22.10 18.32
N ASN A 7 17.39 -22.27 19.26
CA ASN A 7 17.50 -21.43 20.44
C ASN A 7 18.20 -20.10 20.15
N VAL A 8 18.92 -20.00 19.03
CA VAL A 8 19.65 -18.79 18.66
C VAL A 8 18.67 -17.74 18.16
N LYS A 9 18.62 -16.58 18.82
CA LYS A 9 17.76 -15.45 18.45
C LYS A 9 18.58 -14.32 17.82
N GLU A 10 17.88 -13.36 17.23
CA GLU A 10 18.48 -12.14 16.66
C GLU A 10 19.39 -11.39 17.65
N SER A 11 18.98 -11.33 18.93
CA SER A 11 19.75 -10.68 19.99
C SER A 11 21.09 -11.38 20.28
N ASP A 12 21.17 -12.69 20.08
CA ASP A 12 22.41 -13.47 20.26
C ASP A 12 23.39 -13.21 19.11
N VAL A 13 22.88 -13.02 17.89
CA VAL A 13 23.68 -12.62 16.72
C VAL A 13 24.24 -11.21 16.90
N LYS A 14 23.45 -10.25 17.37
CA LYS A 14 23.94 -8.88 17.68
C LYS A 14 25.03 -8.89 18.74
N LYS A 15 24.87 -9.71 19.79
CA LYS A 15 25.92 -9.92 20.81
C LYS A 15 27.17 -10.58 20.23
N ALA A 16 27.01 -11.53 19.31
CA ALA A 16 28.12 -12.18 18.63
C ALA A 16 28.95 -11.19 17.79
N ILE A 17 28.30 -10.28 17.07
CA ILE A 17 28.96 -9.20 16.32
C ILE A 17 29.73 -8.28 17.27
N LYS A 18 29.09 -7.80 18.34
CA LYS A 18 29.75 -6.94 19.34
C LYS A 18 30.97 -7.61 19.96
N LYS A 19 30.89 -8.92 20.23
CA LYS A 19 32.01 -9.71 20.77
C LYS A 19 33.14 -9.89 19.75
N PHE A 20 32.78 -10.10 18.48
CA PHE A 20 33.74 -10.20 17.39
C PHE A 20 34.49 -8.87 17.16
N ASP A 21 33.81 -7.72 17.28
CA ASP A 21 34.45 -6.40 17.16
C ASP A 21 35.43 -6.09 18.30
N THR A 22 35.17 -6.59 19.52
CA THR A 22 36.03 -6.35 20.68
C THR A 22 37.20 -7.34 20.79
N GLN A 23 37.04 -8.54 20.26
CA GLN A 23 38.08 -9.58 20.29
C GLN A 23 38.69 -9.70 18.89
N LYS A 24 39.89 -9.13 18.69
CA LYS A 24 40.69 -9.28 17.45
C LYS A 24 41.25 -10.71 17.30
N GLU A 25 40.41 -11.73 17.37
CA GLU A 25 40.81 -13.12 17.15
C GLU A 25 41.08 -13.38 15.67
N LYS A 26 42.11 -14.19 15.37
CA LYS A 26 42.37 -14.67 14.01
C LYS A 26 41.30 -15.67 13.60
N TYR A 27 40.56 -15.38 12.52
CA TYR A 27 39.60 -16.30 11.91
C TYR A 27 39.99 -16.58 10.45
N PRO A 28 39.60 -17.74 9.89
CA PRO A 28 39.83 -18.04 8.48
C PRO A 28 39.02 -17.09 7.58
N GLU A 29 39.65 -16.53 6.55
CA GLU A 29 38.98 -15.63 5.59
C GLU A 29 37.72 -16.28 4.97
N PRO A 30 36.54 -15.64 5.08
CA PRO A 30 35.31 -16.14 4.49
C PRO A 30 35.36 -16.10 2.96
N LYS A 31 35.07 -17.24 2.32
CA LYS A 31 35.24 -17.41 0.87
C LYS A 31 34.07 -16.87 0.03
N ASN A 32 32.83 -16.93 0.54
CA ASN A 32 31.65 -16.64 -0.28
C ASN A 32 30.37 -16.22 0.46
N THR A 33 30.35 -16.12 1.79
CA THR A 33 29.15 -15.74 2.58
C THR A 33 29.51 -14.71 3.65
N PHE A 34 28.89 -13.54 3.58
CA PHE A 34 29.10 -12.43 4.49
C PHE A 34 27.77 -11.98 5.11
N LEU A 35 27.80 -11.72 6.41
CA LEU A 35 26.71 -11.09 7.15
C LEU A 35 26.87 -9.58 7.07
N ILE A 36 25.81 -8.86 6.68
CA ILE A 36 25.79 -7.40 6.62
C ILE A 36 25.06 -6.87 7.85
N TYR A 37 25.73 -6.02 8.63
CA TYR A 37 25.14 -5.38 9.80
C TYR A 37 25.75 -4.00 10.04
N ASN A 38 24.91 -2.96 10.09
CA ASN A 38 25.35 -1.55 10.13
C ASN A 38 26.38 -1.22 9.04
N GLU A 39 26.09 -1.60 7.78
CA GLU A 39 26.93 -1.37 6.59
C GLU A 39 28.33 -2.04 6.64
N LYS A 40 28.61 -2.86 7.64
CA LYS A 40 29.85 -3.65 7.76
C LYS A 40 29.64 -5.11 7.38
N ARG A 41 30.67 -5.70 6.77
CA ARG A 41 30.74 -7.13 6.39
C ARG A 41 31.40 -7.95 7.48
N TYR A 42 30.76 -9.06 7.86
CA TYR A 42 31.27 -10.00 8.85
C TYR A 42 31.37 -11.43 8.31
N PRO A 43 32.32 -12.26 8.79
CA PRO A 43 32.45 -13.66 8.40
C PRO A 43 31.25 -14.49 8.88
N ALA A 44 30.27 -14.73 7.99
CA ALA A 44 28.96 -15.24 8.38
C ALA A 44 29.04 -16.55 9.18
N LYS A 45 29.82 -17.53 8.69
CA LYS A 45 29.98 -18.82 9.37
C LYS A 45 30.56 -18.63 10.79
N HIS A 46 31.50 -17.72 10.94
CA HIS A 46 32.15 -17.52 12.23
C HIS A 46 31.22 -16.84 13.24
N ILE A 47 30.50 -15.78 12.81
CA ILE A 47 29.48 -15.12 13.64
C ILE A 47 28.39 -16.12 14.06
N ARG A 48 27.99 -17.03 13.16
CA ARG A 48 26.99 -18.08 13.44
C ARG A 48 27.44 -19.00 14.58
N GLY A 49 28.71 -19.40 14.61
CA GLY A 49 29.28 -20.20 15.70
C GLY A 49 29.33 -19.46 17.04
N ILE A 50 29.69 -18.18 17.04
CA ILE A 50 29.71 -17.35 18.25
C ILE A 50 28.29 -17.18 18.80
N ALA A 51 27.30 -16.91 17.93
CA ALA A 51 25.90 -16.79 18.30
C ALA A 51 25.36 -18.09 18.93
N TYR A 52 25.76 -19.26 18.39
CA TYR A 52 25.43 -20.54 18.99
C TYR A 52 25.99 -20.71 20.40
N LYS A 53 27.25 -20.34 20.61
CA LYS A 53 27.90 -20.38 21.93
C LYS A 53 27.19 -19.46 22.92
N ILE A 54 26.78 -18.27 22.50
CA ILE A 54 26.05 -17.32 23.34
C ILE A 54 24.68 -17.88 23.74
N ALA A 55 23.91 -18.40 22.77
CA ALA A 55 22.55 -18.88 23.01
C ALA A 55 22.50 -20.16 23.85
N ASN A 56 23.45 -21.08 23.65
CA ASN A 56 23.42 -22.41 24.26
C ASN A 56 24.46 -22.62 25.36
N LYS A 57 25.31 -21.62 25.65
CA LYS A 57 26.47 -21.70 26.56
C LYS A 57 27.40 -22.89 26.25
N LYS A 58 27.39 -23.39 25.01
CA LYS A 58 28.13 -24.57 24.55
C LYS A 58 28.87 -24.26 23.26
N GLU A 59 30.14 -24.65 23.17
CA GLU A 59 30.91 -24.54 21.93
C GLU A 59 30.48 -25.59 20.91
N ILE A 60 30.57 -25.23 19.64
CA ILE A 60 30.30 -26.11 18.51
C ILE A 60 31.51 -26.10 17.58
N LEU A 61 31.95 -27.28 17.16
CA LEU A 61 33.12 -27.39 16.29
C LEU A 61 32.78 -26.83 14.90
N LYS A 62 33.72 -26.13 14.26
CA LYS A 62 33.50 -25.54 12.91
C LYS A 62 33.20 -26.58 11.82
N SER A 63 33.48 -27.87 12.07
CA SER A 63 33.13 -29.01 11.23
C SER A 63 31.67 -29.46 11.39
N GLU A 64 31.01 -29.13 12.50
CA GLU A 64 29.64 -29.57 12.82
C GLU A 64 28.54 -28.70 12.20
N TYR A 65 28.92 -27.63 11.49
CA TYR A 65 27.98 -26.80 10.75
C TYR A 65 28.62 -26.25 9.48
N SER A 66 27.80 -26.09 8.44
CA SER A 66 28.30 -25.68 7.13
C SER A 66 28.29 -24.16 6.96
N GLY A 67 29.17 -23.66 6.10
CA GLY A 67 29.13 -22.27 5.61
C GLY A 67 28.16 -22.14 4.43
N GLY A 68 28.34 -21.14 3.57
CA GLY A 68 27.59 -21.08 2.32
C GLY A 68 26.09 -20.82 2.52
N LYS A 69 25.28 -21.42 1.64
CA LYS A 69 23.82 -21.24 1.61
C LYS A 69 23.12 -21.56 2.94
N GLU A 70 23.52 -22.61 3.65
CA GLU A 70 22.88 -22.96 4.94
C GLU A 70 23.08 -21.86 6.00
N THR A 71 24.27 -21.25 6.00
CA THR A 71 24.56 -20.12 6.89
C THR A 71 23.85 -18.85 6.43
N ALA A 72 23.72 -18.62 5.12
CA ALA A 72 22.94 -17.51 4.58
C ALA A 72 21.46 -17.62 5.01
N ASP A 73 20.84 -18.77 4.77
CA ASP A 73 19.44 -19.04 5.11
C ASP A 73 19.19 -18.93 6.63
N PHE A 74 20.18 -19.32 7.45
CA PHE A 74 20.11 -19.16 8.91
C PHE A 74 19.95 -17.69 9.33
N PHE A 75 20.76 -16.79 8.77
CA PHE A 75 20.71 -15.37 9.12
C PHE A 75 19.51 -14.64 8.51
N ILE A 76 19.12 -15.00 7.28
CA ILE A 76 17.91 -14.47 6.63
C ILE A 76 16.67 -14.76 7.48
N LYS A 77 16.56 -15.99 8.02
CA LYS A 77 15.46 -16.36 8.93
C LYS A 77 15.42 -15.55 10.23
N LEU A 78 16.58 -15.04 10.67
CA LEU A 78 16.70 -14.19 11.85
C LEU A 78 16.61 -12.69 11.50
N GLY A 79 16.26 -12.33 10.26
CA GLY A 79 16.03 -10.96 9.83
C GLY A 79 17.29 -10.18 9.47
N PHE A 80 18.42 -10.85 9.22
CA PHE A 80 19.67 -10.19 8.81
C PHE A 80 19.88 -10.23 7.29
N GLU A 81 20.55 -9.20 6.80
CA GLU A 81 20.99 -9.11 5.41
C GLU A 81 22.28 -9.93 5.19
N ILE A 82 22.35 -10.63 4.06
CA ILE A 82 23.46 -11.53 3.71
C ILE A 82 23.90 -11.27 2.28
N GLU A 83 25.21 -11.27 2.08
CA GLU A 83 25.85 -11.32 0.77
C GLU A 83 26.43 -12.71 0.51
N TYR A 84 25.92 -13.42 -0.51
CA TYR A 84 26.30 -14.80 -0.84
C TYR A 84 26.61 -14.95 -2.34
N ASN A 85 27.83 -15.42 -2.67
CA ASN A 85 28.27 -15.64 -4.06
C ASN A 85 28.53 -17.13 -4.34
N ASP A 86 27.63 -17.78 -5.07
CA ASP A 86 27.76 -19.19 -5.43
C ASP A 86 28.67 -19.37 -6.66
N LYS A 87 29.99 -19.26 -6.46
CA LYS A 87 31.00 -19.61 -7.48
C LYS A 87 31.65 -20.94 -7.12
N ASN A 88 31.14 -22.03 -7.72
CA ASN A 88 31.92 -23.21 -8.12
C ASN A 88 31.05 -24.17 -8.96
N THR A 89 31.06 -23.98 -10.27
CA THR A 89 30.81 -25.03 -11.26
C THR A 89 32.09 -25.20 -12.06
N THR A 90 32.84 -26.29 -11.84
CA THR A 90 33.69 -26.91 -12.87
C THR A 90 34.13 -28.31 -12.46
N SER A 91 33.84 -29.26 -13.36
CA SER A 91 34.56 -30.50 -13.70
C SER A 91 34.70 -31.66 -12.69
N ASN A 92 34.42 -32.85 -13.25
CA ASN A 92 34.79 -34.22 -12.86
C ASN A 92 33.89 -34.95 -11.85
N LYS A 93 32.97 -35.76 -12.39
CA LYS A 93 32.52 -37.00 -11.73
C LYS A 93 32.65 -38.18 -12.68
N LYS A 94 33.73 -38.95 -12.51
CA LYS A 94 33.69 -40.40 -12.64
C LYS A 94 33.14 -40.99 -11.34
N ASP A 95 32.22 -41.92 -11.53
CA ASP A 95 31.83 -43.08 -10.73
C ASP A 95 31.70 -43.09 -9.20
N ASN A 96 30.52 -43.62 -8.85
CA ASN A 96 30.20 -44.62 -7.85
C ASN A 96 29.97 -44.26 -6.36
N SER A 97 28.66 -44.30 -6.07
CA SER A 97 28.04 -45.06 -4.97
C SER A 97 28.16 -44.48 -3.56
N LYS A 98 27.03 -43.93 -3.08
CA LYS A 98 26.22 -44.58 -2.03
C LYS A 98 24.89 -43.83 -1.89
N LEU A 99 23.82 -44.63 -1.87
CA LEU A 99 22.45 -44.17 -1.66
C LEU A 99 22.35 -43.44 -0.31
N GLU A 100 22.05 -42.13 -0.36
CA GLU A 100 21.36 -41.46 0.74
C GLU A 100 19.97 -41.05 0.28
N LYS A 101 18.97 -41.59 0.98
CA LYS A 101 17.54 -41.43 0.72
C LYS A 101 17.18 -39.94 0.75
N LYS A 102 16.82 -39.39 -0.41
CA LYS A 102 16.17 -38.08 -0.53
C LYS A 102 14.87 -38.11 0.27
N THR A 103 14.74 -37.19 1.23
CA THR A 103 13.45 -36.83 1.82
C THR A 103 12.56 -36.33 0.67
N PRO A 104 11.31 -36.81 0.54
CA PRO A 104 10.47 -36.43 -0.59
C PRO A 104 10.10 -34.96 -0.50
N GLN A 105 10.56 -34.15 -1.46
CA GLN A 105 9.98 -32.84 -1.73
C GLN A 105 8.48 -33.05 -1.99
N LYS A 106 7.62 -32.38 -1.21
CA LYS A 106 6.17 -32.43 -1.39
C LYS A 106 5.87 -32.01 -2.84
N LYS A 107 5.44 -32.97 -3.67
CA LYS A 107 5.03 -32.68 -5.05
C LYS A 107 3.76 -31.83 -4.97
N LEU A 108 3.88 -30.55 -5.27
CA LEU A 108 2.75 -29.63 -5.25
C LEU A 108 1.73 -30.08 -6.29
N ASN A 109 0.48 -30.31 -5.88
CA ASN A 109 -0.57 -30.75 -6.79
C ASN A 109 -1.11 -29.54 -7.56
N LYS A 110 -1.10 -29.59 -8.89
CA LYS A 110 -1.48 -28.47 -9.75
C LYS A 110 -2.90 -27.95 -9.47
N VAL A 111 -3.85 -28.86 -9.27
CA VAL A 111 -5.25 -28.52 -9.00
C VAL A 111 -5.39 -27.87 -7.62
N SER A 112 -4.77 -28.45 -6.58
CA SER A 112 -4.83 -27.84 -5.23
C SER A 112 -4.19 -26.45 -5.21
N GLN A 113 -3.10 -26.26 -5.93
CA GLN A 113 -2.39 -24.99 -6.01
C GLN A 113 -3.16 -23.92 -6.79
N LYS A 114 -3.77 -24.26 -7.94
CA LYS A 114 -4.64 -23.34 -8.70
C LYS A 114 -5.87 -22.94 -7.85
N ASN A 115 -6.48 -23.90 -7.15
CA ASN A 115 -7.59 -23.62 -6.23
C ASN A 115 -7.18 -22.74 -5.05
N ALA A 116 -6.03 -23.00 -4.43
CA ALA A 116 -5.51 -22.19 -3.33
C ALA A 116 -5.22 -20.75 -3.79
N LEU A 117 -4.62 -20.57 -4.98
CA LEU A 117 -4.43 -19.26 -5.57
C LEU A 117 -5.77 -18.54 -5.84
N GLN A 118 -6.78 -19.23 -6.38
CA GLN A 118 -8.12 -18.67 -6.59
C GLN A 118 -8.75 -18.19 -5.27
N LEU A 119 -8.66 -18.97 -4.20
CA LEU A 119 -9.17 -18.59 -2.87
C LEU A 119 -8.46 -17.34 -2.33
N LEU A 120 -7.13 -17.28 -2.45
CA LEU A 120 -6.35 -16.10 -2.04
C LEU A 120 -6.72 -14.86 -2.87
N LEU A 121 -6.96 -15.03 -4.17
CA LEU A 121 -7.42 -13.95 -5.05
C LEU A 121 -8.84 -13.49 -4.68
N GLN A 122 -9.76 -14.41 -4.37
CA GLN A 122 -11.10 -14.07 -3.87
C GLN A 122 -11.03 -13.35 -2.52
N GLN A 123 -10.15 -13.77 -1.62
CA GLN A 123 -9.92 -13.07 -0.35
C GLN A 123 -9.41 -11.63 -0.56
N CYS A 124 -8.59 -11.44 -1.61
CA CYS A 124 -8.03 -10.14 -1.98
C CYS A 124 -9.05 -9.24 -2.69
N PHE A 125 -9.78 -9.77 -3.66
CA PHE A 125 -10.54 -8.99 -4.65
C PHE A 125 -12.06 -9.22 -4.63
N GLY A 126 -12.52 -10.18 -3.84
CA GLY A 126 -13.91 -10.62 -3.84
C GLY A 126 -14.21 -11.51 -5.04
N TYR A 127 -14.99 -11.01 -5.98
CA TYR A 127 -15.40 -11.79 -7.15
C TYR A 127 -14.27 -11.94 -8.16
N ILE A 128 -14.08 -13.16 -8.64
CA ILE A 128 -13.18 -13.49 -9.76
C ILE A 128 -13.94 -14.35 -10.76
N GLU A 129 -13.56 -14.28 -12.03
CA GLU A 129 -14.06 -15.15 -13.10
C GLU A 129 -12.96 -16.14 -13.46
N VAL A 130 -13.32 -17.41 -13.62
CA VAL A 130 -12.39 -18.49 -14.01
C VAL A 130 -12.72 -18.97 -15.42
N GLU A 131 -11.69 -19.32 -16.19
CA GLU A 131 -11.83 -19.75 -17.60
C GLU A 131 -12.65 -18.76 -18.46
N LYS A 132 -12.57 -17.47 -18.14
CA LYS A 132 -13.36 -16.41 -18.79
C LYS A 132 -12.93 -16.28 -20.26
N LYS A 133 -13.92 -16.20 -21.14
CA LYS A 133 -13.72 -15.88 -22.56
C LYS A 133 -14.12 -14.43 -22.83
N PHE A 134 -13.41 -13.80 -23.74
CA PHE A 134 -13.76 -12.47 -24.24
C PHE A 134 -14.11 -12.52 -25.72
N GLU A 135 -14.99 -11.64 -26.16
CA GLU A 135 -15.31 -11.52 -27.59
C GLU A 135 -14.13 -11.02 -28.41
N TRP A 136 -13.26 -10.22 -27.81
CA TRP A 136 -12.04 -9.68 -28.43
C TRP A 136 -10.85 -10.64 -28.36
N LEU A 137 -10.86 -11.64 -27.47
CA LEU A 137 -9.73 -12.57 -27.29
C LEU A 137 -9.84 -13.75 -28.26
N LYS A 138 -9.51 -13.48 -29.52
CA LYS A 138 -9.54 -14.45 -30.62
C LYS A 138 -8.21 -14.45 -31.37
N THR A 139 -7.82 -15.62 -31.85
CA THR A 139 -6.65 -15.78 -32.74
C THR A 139 -6.90 -15.08 -34.09
N PRO A 140 -5.85 -14.50 -34.72
CA PRO A 140 -6.00 -13.79 -35.99
C PRO A 140 -6.37 -14.72 -37.14
N GLU A 141 -6.92 -14.18 -38.22
CA GLU A 141 -7.18 -14.97 -39.42
C GLU A 141 -5.89 -15.33 -40.16
N LYS A 142 -5.78 -16.57 -40.64
CA LYS A 142 -4.62 -17.06 -41.40
C LYS A 142 -4.31 -16.21 -42.65
N ASN A 143 -5.35 -15.76 -43.35
CA ASN A 143 -5.24 -14.99 -44.58
C ASN A 143 -5.02 -13.49 -44.34
N ASN A 144 -5.16 -13.03 -43.09
CA ASN A 144 -5.02 -11.64 -42.71
C ASN A 144 -4.38 -11.52 -41.32
N ILE A 145 -3.10 -11.89 -41.24
CA ILE A 145 -2.36 -11.85 -39.98
C ILE A 145 -1.86 -10.43 -39.67
N PRO A 146 -2.22 -9.85 -38.51
CA PRO A 146 -1.69 -8.56 -38.08
C PRO A 146 -0.17 -8.56 -37.88
N ASN A 147 0.45 -7.38 -37.98
CA ASN A 147 1.92 -7.24 -38.00
C ASN A 147 2.58 -7.80 -36.73
N GLU A 148 1.97 -7.60 -35.58
CA GLU A 148 2.41 -8.06 -34.27
C GLU A 148 2.55 -9.58 -34.15
N TYR A 149 1.88 -10.35 -35.01
CA TYR A 149 1.94 -11.82 -35.02
C TYR A 149 2.84 -12.40 -36.11
N LYS A 150 3.22 -11.60 -37.12
CA LYS A 150 3.96 -12.09 -38.31
C LYS A 150 5.29 -12.73 -37.93
N SER A 151 6.10 -12.08 -37.09
CA SER A 151 7.41 -12.60 -36.67
C SER A 151 7.29 -13.87 -35.84
N ILE A 152 6.29 -13.91 -34.96
CA ILE A 152 5.98 -15.07 -34.11
C ILE A 152 5.58 -16.26 -34.97
N LYS A 153 4.59 -16.08 -35.87
CA LYS A 153 4.13 -17.13 -36.79
C LYS A 153 5.28 -17.66 -37.63
N SER A 154 5.98 -16.78 -38.35
CA SER A 154 7.06 -17.21 -39.26
C SER A 154 8.17 -17.99 -38.52
N SER A 155 8.51 -17.59 -37.30
CA SER A 155 9.54 -18.27 -36.51
C SER A 155 9.07 -19.63 -35.98
N LEU A 156 7.79 -19.75 -35.58
CA LEU A 156 7.21 -21.03 -35.18
C LEU A 156 7.07 -21.99 -36.38
N GLU A 157 6.68 -21.50 -37.56
CA GLU A 157 6.60 -22.33 -38.78
C GLU A 157 7.95 -22.95 -39.14
N LYS A 158 9.02 -22.15 -39.07
CA LYS A 158 10.39 -22.58 -39.39
C LYS A 158 10.99 -23.56 -38.36
N TYR A 159 10.46 -23.59 -37.13
CA TYR A 159 11.04 -24.40 -36.06
C TYR A 159 11.01 -25.91 -36.38
N ARG A 160 9.87 -26.42 -36.86
CA ARG A 160 9.68 -27.83 -37.23
C ARG A 160 9.00 -28.01 -38.59
N ASN A 161 8.92 -26.96 -39.40
CA ASN A 161 8.29 -26.92 -40.71
C ASN A 161 6.79 -27.29 -40.69
N TYR A 162 6.06 -26.77 -39.70
CA TYR A 162 4.60 -26.91 -39.61
C TYR A 162 3.92 -25.55 -39.80
N THR A 163 3.08 -25.41 -40.83
CA THR A 163 2.37 -24.15 -41.13
C THR A 163 0.96 -24.09 -40.53
N GLU A 164 0.39 -25.25 -40.21
CA GLU A 164 -1.03 -25.39 -39.82
C GLU A 164 -1.24 -25.60 -38.31
N PHE A 165 -0.48 -24.88 -37.47
CA PHE A 165 -0.50 -25.10 -36.01
C PHE A 165 -1.58 -24.35 -35.23
N TYR A 166 -2.39 -23.48 -35.86
CA TYR A 166 -3.44 -22.73 -35.16
C TYR A 166 -4.73 -22.61 -36.00
N LYS A 167 -5.85 -22.27 -35.35
CA LYS A 167 -7.16 -22.06 -36.00
C LYS A 167 -7.45 -20.56 -36.10
N SER A 168 -8.02 -20.07 -37.20
CA SER A 168 -8.49 -18.68 -37.33
C SER A 168 -9.68 -18.41 -36.41
N ASN A 169 -9.78 -17.20 -35.84
CA ASN A 169 -10.92 -16.73 -35.02
C ASN A 169 -11.26 -17.65 -33.83
N TYR A 170 -10.32 -18.47 -33.39
CA TYR A 170 -10.49 -19.34 -32.24
C TYR A 170 -10.48 -18.50 -30.96
N GLN A 171 -11.57 -18.56 -30.20
CA GLN A 171 -11.76 -17.84 -28.95
C GLN A 171 -11.00 -18.54 -27.82
N LEU A 172 -10.12 -17.80 -27.15
CA LEU A 172 -9.32 -18.30 -26.02
C LEU A 172 -10.01 -17.95 -24.69
N SER A 173 -9.81 -18.81 -23.69
CA SER A 173 -10.13 -18.50 -22.29
C SER A 173 -8.88 -18.01 -21.56
N CYS A 174 -9.11 -17.21 -20.53
CA CYS A 174 -8.11 -16.85 -19.53
C CYS A 174 -8.37 -17.62 -18.23
N ASP A 175 -7.31 -18.11 -17.59
CA ASP A 175 -7.42 -18.92 -16.37
C ASP A 175 -8.20 -18.21 -15.25
N ILE A 176 -7.82 -16.97 -14.92
CA ILE A 176 -8.45 -16.15 -13.90
C ILE A 176 -8.51 -14.69 -14.36
N VAL A 177 -9.67 -14.06 -14.19
CA VAL A 177 -9.91 -12.65 -14.51
C VAL A 177 -10.47 -11.92 -13.30
N VAL A 178 -9.87 -10.76 -13.02
CA VAL A 178 -10.36 -9.79 -12.04
C VAL A 178 -10.76 -8.53 -12.81
N GLU A 179 -12.03 -8.50 -13.25
CA GLU A 179 -12.53 -7.58 -14.28
C GLU A 179 -12.44 -6.11 -13.87
N ASN A 180 -12.80 -5.80 -12.63
CA ASN A 180 -12.73 -4.43 -12.07
C ASN A 180 -11.30 -3.87 -12.03
N LEU A 181 -10.28 -4.72 -12.08
CA LEU A 181 -8.87 -4.32 -12.11
C LEU A 181 -8.26 -4.36 -13.50
N LYS A 182 -9.00 -4.82 -14.50
CA LYS A 182 -8.45 -5.20 -15.80
C LYS A 182 -7.21 -6.09 -15.62
N LEU A 183 -7.30 -7.09 -14.75
CA LEU A 183 -6.21 -8.02 -14.45
C LEU A 183 -6.55 -9.43 -14.95
N ILE A 184 -5.63 -10.02 -15.70
CA ILE A 184 -5.65 -11.42 -16.12
C ILE A 184 -4.48 -12.14 -15.45
N ILE A 185 -4.72 -13.34 -14.91
CA ILE A 185 -3.69 -14.18 -14.34
C ILE A 185 -3.72 -15.53 -15.04
N GLU A 186 -2.62 -15.89 -15.71
CA GLU A 186 -2.38 -17.21 -16.30
C GLU A 186 -1.50 -18.03 -15.35
N TYR A 187 -1.88 -19.29 -15.11
CA TYR A 187 -1.16 -20.22 -14.26
C TYR A 187 -0.41 -21.26 -15.11
N ASP A 188 0.85 -20.99 -15.39
CA ASP A 188 1.67 -21.75 -16.32
C ASP A 188 2.22 -23.04 -15.69
N GLU A 189 1.70 -24.19 -16.14
CA GLU A 189 2.27 -25.50 -15.84
C GLU A 189 3.46 -25.85 -16.76
N ASN A 190 4.20 -26.93 -16.43
CA ASN A 190 5.40 -27.37 -17.17
C ASN A 190 5.25 -27.37 -18.70
N GLN A 191 4.07 -27.73 -19.23
CA GLN A 191 3.79 -27.80 -20.67
C GLN A 191 3.86 -26.45 -21.39
N HIS A 192 3.81 -25.33 -20.67
CA HIS A 192 3.96 -23.98 -21.22
C HIS A 192 5.44 -23.58 -21.39
N PHE A 193 6.39 -24.36 -20.84
CA PHE A 193 7.82 -24.06 -20.89
C PHE A 193 8.54 -24.91 -21.94
N SER A 194 8.06 -24.84 -23.19
CA SER A 194 8.62 -25.54 -24.35
C SER A 194 9.60 -24.67 -25.15
N PHE A 195 10.38 -25.28 -26.03
CA PHE A 195 11.24 -24.51 -26.95
C PHE A 195 10.43 -23.64 -27.92
N ALA A 196 9.22 -24.07 -28.30
CA ALA A 196 8.33 -23.24 -29.12
C ALA A 196 7.90 -21.97 -28.37
N ARG A 197 7.62 -22.05 -27.06
CA ARG A 197 7.31 -20.87 -26.24
C ARG A 197 8.48 -19.90 -26.16
N LYS A 198 9.71 -20.42 -26.03
CA LYS A 198 10.92 -19.59 -26.13
C LYS A 198 10.96 -18.81 -27.46
N ILE A 199 10.77 -19.50 -28.58
CA ILE A 199 10.76 -18.87 -29.92
C ILE A 199 9.71 -17.78 -29.99
N SER A 200 8.49 -18.03 -29.48
CA SER A 200 7.44 -17.03 -29.55
C SER A 200 7.78 -15.80 -28.70
N LEU A 201 8.25 -15.97 -27.45
CA LEU A 201 8.68 -14.88 -26.56
C LEU A 201 9.82 -14.03 -27.17
N GLU A 202 10.80 -14.66 -27.82
CA GLU A 202 11.90 -13.96 -28.50
C GLU A 202 11.42 -13.08 -29.67
N ASN A 203 10.22 -13.36 -30.21
CA ASN A 203 9.62 -12.68 -31.34
C ASN A 203 8.47 -11.74 -30.98
N TYR A 204 8.28 -11.43 -29.68
CA TYR A 204 7.23 -10.49 -29.26
C TYR A 204 7.45 -9.09 -29.86
N PRO A 205 6.35 -8.35 -30.13
CA PRO A 205 6.43 -6.94 -30.51
C PRO A 205 7.29 -6.15 -29.52
N LYS A 206 8.06 -5.16 -30.00
CA LYS A 206 8.99 -4.40 -29.14
C LYS A 206 8.27 -3.46 -28.18
N ASP A 207 7.07 -3.03 -28.54
CA ASP A 207 6.22 -2.06 -27.85
C ASP A 207 5.25 -2.69 -26.84
N ILE A 208 5.18 -4.03 -26.77
CA ILE A 208 4.32 -4.70 -25.79
C ILE A 208 4.83 -4.47 -24.36
N ASN A 209 3.91 -4.09 -23.46
CA ASN A 209 4.21 -4.00 -22.04
C ASN A 209 3.77 -5.28 -21.32
N LEU A 210 4.74 -6.05 -20.80
CA LEU A 210 4.49 -7.28 -20.05
C LEU A 210 4.55 -7.03 -18.54
N PHE A 211 3.70 -7.72 -17.80
CA PHE A 211 3.67 -7.66 -16.33
C PHE A 211 4.31 -8.90 -15.68
N TYR A 212 5.13 -9.62 -16.44
CA TYR A 212 5.98 -10.71 -16.01
C TYR A 212 7.35 -10.60 -16.69
N SER A 213 8.39 -11.23 -16.14
CA SER A 213 9.73 -11.20 -16.76
C SER A 213 9.80 -12.13 -17.96
N LYS A 214 9.85 -11.55 -19.16
CA LYS A 214 10.04 -12.28 -20.42
C LYS A 214 11.31 -13.13 -20.38
N GLU A 215 12.39 -12.58 -19.86
CA GLU A 215 13.70 -13.22 -19.75
C GLU A 215 13.66 -14.43 -18.80
N SER A 216 12.99 -14.31 -17.66
CA SER A 216 12.80 -15.42 -16.71
C SER A 216 11.98 -16.57 -17.33
N TRP A 217 10.95 -16.23 -18.12
CA TRP A 217 10.16 -17.23 -18.83
C TRP A 217 10.96 -17.92 -19.95
N ILE A 218 11.74 -17.16 -20.73
CA ILE A 218 12.66 -17.71 -21.72
C ILE A 218 13.66 -18.66 -21.07
N GLU A 219 14.25 -18.28 -19.93
CA GLU A 219 15.19 -19.13 -19.21
C GLU A 219 14.52 -20.39 -18.66
N SER A 220 13.30 -20.26 -18.13
CA SER A 220 12.49 -21.40 -17.71
C SER A 220 12.20 -22.36 -18.87
N CYS A 221 11.94 -21.85 -20.08
CA CYS A 221 11.77 -22.68 -21.28
C CYS A 221 13.06 -23.45 -21.64
N LYS A 222 14.25 -22.85 -21.46
CA LYS A 222 15.53 -23.54 -21.69
C LYS A 222 15.77 -24.65 -20.66
N ILE A 223 15.50 -24.36 -19.38
CA ILE A 223 15.75 -25.29 -18.27
C ILE A 223 14.76 -26.45 -18.29
N ILE A 224 13.48 -26.17 -18.45
CA ILE A 224 12.41 -27.19 -18.42
C ILE A 224 12.37 -27.95 -19.74
N ASN A 225 12.49 -27.24 -20.87
CA ASN A 225 12.50 -27.79 -22.21
C ASN A 225 11.40 -28.84 -22.43
N ALA A 226 10.17 -28.49 -22.04
CA ALA A 226 9.02 -29.37 -22.20
C ALA A 226 8.81 -29.68 -23.69
N LYS A 227 8.41 -30.91 -23.97
CA LYS A 227 8.15 -31.41 -25.32
C LYS A 227 6.87 -32.20 -25.33
N ASP A 228 5.95 -31.80 -26.19
CA ASP A 228 4.70 -32.51 -26.42
C ASP A 228 4.41 -32.48 -27.92
N ASN A 229 4.57 -33.64 -28.56
CA ASN A 229 4.52 -33.80 -30.01
C ASN A 229 3.28 -34.57 -30.46
N ASP A 230 2.25 -34.68 -29.63
CA ASP A 230 1.00 -35.34 -30.00
C ASP A 230 -0.23 -34.45 -29.73
N PRO A 231 -0.80 -33.73 -30.72
CA PRO A 231 -0.37 -33.73 -32.12
C PRO A 231 0.98 -33.04 -32.32
N LYS A 232 1.62 -33.29 -33.47
CA LYS A 232 3.00 -32.88 -33.79
C LYS A 232 3.27 -31.38 -33.61
N ASP A 233 2.22 -30.56 -33.72
CA ASP A 233 2.21 -29.10 -33.67
C ASP A 233 1.81 -28.53 -32.29
N ARG A 234 1.66 -29.38 -31.27
CA ARG A 234 1.03 -28.98 -30.00
C ARG A 234 1.84 -27.93 -29.25
N ASP A 235 3.16 -28.02 -29.26
CA ASP A 235 4.04 -27.02 -28.66
C ASP A 235 3.90 -25.65 -29.35
N GLU A 236 3.89 -25.63 -30.69
CA GLU A 236 3.70 -24.43 -31.51
C GLU A 236 2.31 -23.81 -31.29
N LYS A 237 1.26 -24.64 -31.27
CA LYS A 237 -0.11 -24.23 -30.98
C LYS A 237 -0.23 -23.55 -29.62
N ARG A 238 0.28 -24.16 -28.55
CA ARG A 238 0.28 -23.60 -27.20
C ARG A 238 1.06 -22.29 -27.14
N ALA A 239 2.28 -22.29 -27.69
CA ALA A 239 3.15 -21.12 -27.72
C ALA A 239 2.49 -19.92 -28.39
N PHE A 240 1.79 -20.15 -29.51
CA PHE A 240 1.06 -19.12 -30.25
C PHE A 240 -0.17 -18.62 -29.50
N TYR A 241 -0.98 -19.51 -28.92
CA TYR A 241 -2.16 -19.11 -28.15
C TYR A 241 -1.78 -18.28 -26.92
N ASP A 242 -0.69 -18.63 -26.23
CA ASP A 242 -0.18 -17.83 -25.14
C ASP A 242 0.33 -16.45 -25.60
N SER A 243 0.88 -16.36 -26.82
CA SER A 243 1.23 -15.07 -27.42
C SER A 243 0.00 -14.22 -27.73
N VAL A 244 -1.06 -14.82 -28.25
CA VAL A 244 -2.34 -14.11 -28.49
C VAL A 244 -2.91 -13.57 -27.18
N ARG A 245 -2.92 -14.37 -26.09
CA ARG A 245 -3.35 -13.87 -24.77
C ARG A 245 -2.57 -12.65 -24.32
N ASP A 246 -1.24 -12.72 -24.38
CA ASP A 246 -0.38 -11.63 -23.90
C ASP A 246 -0.56 -10.36 -24.74
N ILE A 247 -0.60 -10.49 -26.07
CA ILE A 247 -0.73 -9.36 -27.00
C ILE A 247 -2.13 -8.73 -26.93
N GLU A 248 -3.19 -9.54 -26.98
CA GLU A 248 -4.56 -9.01 -26.96
C GLU A 248 -4.94 -8.43 -25.61
N ALA A 249 -4.47 -9.01 -24.49
CA ALA A 249 -4.66 -8.42 -23.17
C ALA A 249 -4.07 -7.01 -23.11
N TYR A 250 -2.83 -6.82 -23.58
CA TYR A 250 -2.20 -5.51 -23.60
C TYR A 250 -2.97 -4.49 -24.43
N LYS A 251 -3.38 -4.86 -25.65
CA LYS A 251 -4.16 -3.97 -26.54
C LYS A 251 -5.48 -3.53 -25.95
N HIS A 252 -6.12 -4.38 -25.16
CA HIS A 252 -7.42 -4.11 -24.53
C HIS A 252 -7.30 -3.55 -23.11
N GLY A 253 -6.10 -3.08 -22.72
CA GLY A 253 -5.86 -2.40 -21.46
C GLY A 253 -5.81 -3.31 -20.23
N TYR A 254 -5.67 -4.63 -20.43
CA TYR A 254 -5.48 -5.58 -19.34
C TYR A 254 -4.00 -5.72 -18.96
N LYS A 255 -3.76 -5.81 -17.65
CA LYS A 255 -2.49 -6.27 -17.09
C LYS A 255 -2.54 -7.79 -17.06
N LEU A 256 -1.73 -8.48 -17.86
CA LEU A 256 -1.62 -9.94 -17.82
C LEU A 256 -0.37 -10.37 -17.05
N LEU A 257 -0.59 -11.03 -15.91
CA LEU A 257 0.44 -11.65 -15.10
C LEU A 257 0.49 -13.16 -15.40
N ARG A 258 1.70 -13.73 -15.45
CA ARG A 258 1.91 -15.18 -15.51
C ARG A 258 2.51 -15.65 -14.19
N ILE A 259 1.97 -16.75 -13.64
CA ILE A 259 2.49 -17.41 -12.43
C ILE A 259 2.89 -18.82 -12.82
N LYS A 260 4.17 -19.16 -12.63
CA LYS A 260 4.69 -20.49 -12.91
C LYS A 260 4.36 -21.46 -11.78
N HIS A 261 3.86 -22.64 -12.15
CA HIS A 261 3.65 -23.73 -11.20
C HIS A 261 4.96 -24.14 -10.52
N GLY A 262 4.93 -24.22 -9.19
CA GLY A 262 6.07 -24.64 -8.37
C GLY A 262 6.94 -23.49 -7.83
N ASP A 263 6.77 -22.26 -8.33
CA ASP A 263 7.51 -21.10 -7.81
C ASP A 263 7.02 -20.68 -6.41
N VAL A 264 5.73 -20.92 -6.13
CA VAL A 264 5.08 -20.63 -4.85
C VAL A 264 4.22 -21.82 -4.44
N ASP A 265 4.32 -22.22 -3.17
CA ASP A 265 3.34 -23.10 -2.54
C ASP A 265 2.15 -22.25 -2.04
N TRP A 266 1.09 -22.19 -2.84
CA TRP A 266 -0.11 -21.38 -2.57
C TRP A 266 -0.96 -21.92 -1.41
N GLU A 267 -0.72 -23.16 -0.97
CA GLU A 267 -1.35 -23.72 0.24
C GLU A 267 -0.60 -23.30 1.51
N ASN A 268 0.55 -22.63 1.39
CA ASN A 268 1.29 -22.10 2.53
C ASN A 268 0.55 -20.90 3.14
N PRO A 269 0.40 -20.82 4.48
CA PRO A 269 -0.20 -19.67 5.15
C PRO A 269 0.42 -18.30 4.76
N ASP A 270 1.72 -18.27 4.45
CA ASP A 270 2.41 -17.04 4.04
C ASP A 270 2.23 -16.68 2.56
N ALA A 271 1.57 -17.53 1.76
CA ALA A 271 1.38 -17.31 0.33
C ALA A 271 0.60 -16.02 0.02
N ILE A 272 -0.29 -15.59 0.92
CA ILE A 272 -0.98 -14.30 0.82
C ILE A 272 -0.02 -13.12 0.77
N ASN A 273 1.10 -13.18 1.51
CA ASN A 273 2.10 -12.11 1.52
C ASN A 273 2.91 -12.08 0.21
N ILE A 274 3.15 -13.25 -0.38
CA ILE A 274 3.78 -13.37 -1.70
C ILE A 274 2.84 -12.81 -2.78
N LEU A 275 1.56 -13.18 -2.74
CA LEU A 275 0.54 -12.66 -3.65
C LEU A 275 0.46 -11.14 -3.57
N LYS A 276 0.41 -10.58 -2.36
CA LYS A 276 0.42 -9.12 -2.12
C LYS A 276 1.64 -8.44 -2.75
N LYS A 277 2.83 -9.03 -2.63
CA LYS A 277 4.06 -8.50 -3.25
C LYS A 277 3.96 -8.49 -4.78
N ILE A 278 3.54 -9.61 -5.37
CA ILE A 278 3.35 -9.73 -6.83
C ILE A 278 2.36 -8.67 -7.32
N ILE A 279 1.24 -8.50 -6.63
CA ILE A 279 0.19 -7.55 -7.01
C ILE A 279 0.64 -6.11 -6.80
N SER A 280 1.35 -5.79 -5.72
CA SER A 280 1.90 -4.46 -5.49
C SER A 280 2.88 -4.03 -6.59
N ALA A 281 3.59 -4.98 -7.21
CA ALA A 281 4.49 -4.74 -8.32
C ALA A 281 3.75 -4.41 -9.65
N LEU A 282 2.44 -4.69 -9.75
CA LEU A 282 1.62 -4.38 -10.94
C LEU A 282 1.31 -2.88 -11.11
N LYS A 283 2.01 -2.01 -10.37
CA LYS A 283 1.79 -0.56 -10.24
C LYS A 283 0.36 -0.28 -9.77
N ILE A 284 0.19 -0.35 -8.45
CA ILE A 284 -0.92 0.30 -7.73
C ILE A 284 -0.90 1.79 -8.12
N ASN A 285 -2.06 2.37 -8.42
CA ASN A 285 -2.13 3.80 -8.68
C ASN A 285 -1.78 4.54 -7.39
N ASN A 286 -0.68 5.29 -7.43
CA ASN A 286 -0.26 6.10 -6.29
C ASN A 286 -0.94 7.45 -6.38
N HIS A 287 -1.72 7.76 -5.36
CA HIS A 287 -2.45 9.00 -5.21
C HIS A 287 -1.94 9.80 -4.01
N LYS A 288 -2.00 11.13 -4.09
CA LYS A 288 -1.64 12.00 -2.95
C LYS A 288 -2.71 11.98 -1.86
N ILE A 289 -3.96 12.30 -2.21
CA ILE A 289 -5.02 12.48 -1.21
C ILE A 289 -6.26 11.65 -1.58
N ALA A 290 -6.73 10.82 -0.65
CA ALA A 290 -8.10 10.33 -0.64
C ALA A 290 -8.95 11.23 0.27
N ARG A 291 -10.09 11.70 -0.24
CA ARG A 291 -11.04 12.50 0.53
C ARG A 291 -12.30 11.71 0.83
N ILE A 292 -12.55 11.48 2.12
CA ILE A 292 -13.81 10.88 2.60
C ILE A 292 -14.87 11.97 2.68
N ILE A 293 -15.96 11.78 1.93
CA ILE A 293 -17.11 12.68 1.89
C ILE A 293 -18.26 12.05 2.64
N VAL A 294 -18.90 12.80 3.53
CA VAL A 294 -20.07 12.36 4.28
C VAL A 294 -21.29 13.16 3.83
N SER A 295 -22.26 12.49 3.19
CA SER A 295 -23.47 13.13 2.62
C SER A 295 -24.78 12.81 3.35
N ASP A 296 -24.74 12.05 4.45
CA ASP A 296 -25.94 11.72 5.23
C ASP A 296 -26.46 12.97 5.97
N LYS A 297 -27.69 13.41 5.65
CA LYS A 297 -28.37 14.55 6.30
C LYS A 297 -28.56 14.37 7.81
N HIS A 298 -28.57 13.13 8.30
CA HIS A 298 -28.67 12.79 9.72
C HIS A 298 -27.32 12.63 10.41
N TYR A 299 -26.21 12.61 9.66
CA TYR A 299 -24.85 12.52 10.19
C TYR A 299 -24.56 13.47 11.36
N PRO A 300 -25.01 14.75 11.36
CA PRO A 300 -24.68 15.69 12.44
C PRO A 300 -25.32 15.31 13.77
N LYS A 301 -26.49 14.65 13.71
CA LYS A 301 -27.30 14.24 14.87
C LYS A 301 -27.05 12.79 15.28
N ASN A 302 -26.67 11.92 14.35
CA ASN A 302 -26.48 10.48 14.57
C ASN A 302 -25.14 10.02 13.96
N ARG A 303 -24.02 10.38 14.62
CA ARG A 303 -22.66 9.92 14.31
C ARG A 303 -22.47 8.49 14.87
N SER A 304 -23.16 7.52 14.29
CA SER A 304 -22.99 6.12 14.68
C SER A 304 -21.62 5.60 14.20
N LEU A 305 -20.79 5.10 15.13
CA LEU A 305 -19.52 4.44 14.81
C LEU A 305 -19.72 3.30 13.79
N LEU A 306 -20.83 2.56 13.89
CA LEU A 306 -21.19 1.50 12.94
C LEU A 306 -21.32 2.01 11.49
N LYS A 307 -21.95 3.18 11.29
CA LYS A 307 -22.08 3.81 9.95
C LYS A 307 -20.73 4.25 9.41
N LEU A 308 -19.87 4.80 10.26
CA LEU A 308 -18.51 5.20 9.90
C LEU A 308 -17.66 3.97 9.54
N ASN A 309 -17.73 2.89 10.32
CA ASN A 309 -17.02 1.64 10.03
C ASN A 309 -17.43 1.05 8.68
N LYS A 310 -18.73 1.04 8.36
CA LYS A 310 -19.22 0.63 7.03
C LYS A 310 -18.70 1.54 5.90
N SER A 311 -18.51 2.83 6.17
CA SER A 311 -17.94 3.77 5.19
C SER A 311 -16.48 3.43 4.89
N ILE A 312 -15.70 3.23 5.94
CA ILE A 312 -14.30 2.81 5.85
C ILE A 312 -14.18 1.45 5.17
N GLU A 313 -15.06 0.50 5.48
CA GLU A 313 -15.09 -0.82 4.84
C GLU A 313 -15.32 -0.70 3.32
N LYS A 314 -16.30 0.11 2.89
CA LYS A 314 -16.54 0.36 1.45
C LYS A 314 -15.34 1.05 0.80
N PHE A 315 -14.73 2.02 1.48
CA PHE A 315 -13.53 2.70 1.00
C PHE A 315 -12.39 1.70 0.78
N VAL A 316 -12.11 0.86 1.76
CA VAL A 316 -11.08 -0.17 1.65
C VAL A 316 -11.38 -1.14 0.52
N LYS A 317 -12.60 -1.71 0.46
CA LYS A 317 -12.98 -2.65 -0.60
C LYS A 317 -12.80 -2.08 -2.02
N SER A 318 -13.06 -0.78 -2.19
CA SER A 318 -12.97 -0.11 -3.49
C SER A 318 -11.56 0.29 -3.89
N ASN A 319 -10.58 0.24 -2.97
CA ASN A 319 -9.22 0.74 -3.19
C ASN A 319 -8.12 -0.29 -2.91
N TYR A 320 -8.43 -1.33 -2.13
CA TYR A 320 -7.48 -2.35 -1.73
C TYR A 320 -6.85 -3.02 -2.95
N LEU A 321 -5.51 -2.97 -3.01
CA LEU A 321 -4.68 -3.46 -4.12
C LEU A 321 -4.85 -2.72 -5.46
N ILE A 322 -5.65 -1.65 -5.51
CA ILE A 322 -5.86 -0.80 -6.71
C ILE A 322 -5.11 0.51 -6.57
N ASN A 323 -5.35 1.17 -5.44
CA ASN A 323 -4.89 2.52 -5.14
C ASN A 323 -4.12 2.52 -3.82
N HIS A 324 -3.11 3.37 -3.76
CA HIS A 324 -2.42 3.71 -2.53
C HIS A 324 -2.46 5.23 -2.37
N PHE A 325 -2.76 5.71 -1.17
CA PHE A 325 -2.89 7.12 -0.85
C PHE A 325 -1.84 7.55 0.16
N GLU A 326 -1.22 8.71 -0.03
CA GLU A 326 -0.37 9.23 1.04
C GLU A 326 -1.20 9.71 2.24
N PHE A 327 -2.32 10.39 1.98
CA PHE A 327 -3.17 10.95 3.02
C PHE A 327 -4.64 10.62 2.78
N ILE A 328 -5.33 10.16 3.82
CA ILE A 328 -6.78 10.17 3.90
C ILE A 328 -7.20 11.42 4.68
N VAL A 329 -8.16 12.20 4.16
CA VAL A 329 -8.74 13.35 4.85
C VAL A 329 -10.21 13.12 5.16
N THR A 330 -10.59 13.39 6.42
CA THR A 330 -11.97 13.31 6.90
C THR A 330 -12.54 14.69 7.21
N PRO A 331 -13.88 14.87 7.28
CA PRO A 331 -14.47 16.15 7.70
C PRO A 331 -14.14 16.53 9.14
N GLY A 332 -14.37 17.79 9.50
CA GLY A 332 -14.34 18.24 10.89
C GLY A 332 -15.43 17.54 11.71
N GLY A 333 -15.10 17.09 12.92
CA GLY A 333 -16.03 16.30 13.73
C GLY A 333 -16.37 14.94 13.11
N PHE A 334 -15.43 14.31 12.40
CA PHE A 334 -15.62 12.95 11.92
C PHE A 334 -15.96 11.99 13.07
N LEU A 335 -15.26 12.14 14.20
CA LEU A 335 -15.53 11.47 15.47
C LEU A 335 -16.01 12.47 16.54
N LYS A 336 -16.50 11.95 17.66
CA LYS A 336 -16.82 12.71 18.88
C LYS A 336 -16.34 11.98 20.12
N PHE A 337 -16.02 12.72 21.16
CA PHE A 337 -15.77 12.19 22.50
C PHE A 337 -16.41 13.09 23.55
N ASP A 338 -16.72 12.51 24.71
CA ASP A 338 -17.08 13.29 25.89
C ASP A 338 -15.81 13.69 26.63
N PHE A 339 -15.81 14.87 27.23
CA PHE A 339 -14.71 15.28 28.09
C PHE A 339 -14.54 14.26 29.25
N PRO A 340 -13.31 14.08 29.76
CA PRO A 340 -13.07 13.33 30.99
C PRO A 340 -14.01 13.82 32.11
N GLU A 341 -14.46 12.91 32.97
CA GLU A 341 -15.48 13.16 34.00
C GLU A 341 -15.19 14.42 34.84
N GLU A 342 -13.94 14.62 35.23
CA GLU A 342 -13.46 15.77 36.00
C GLU A 342 -13.50 17.11 35.23
N LEU A 343 -13.68 17.07 33.91
CA LEU A 343 -13.85 18.24 33.04
C LEU A 343 -15.29 18.41 32.55
N GLN A 344 -16.24 17.56 32.99
CA GLN A 344 -17.68 17.68 32.72
C GLN A 344 -18.38 18.72 33.61
N ILE A 345 -17.67 19.82 33.89
CA ILE A 345 -18.15 20.98 34.63
C ILE A 345 -18.00 22.22 33.76
N LYS A 346 -18.68 23.31 34.10
CA LYS A 346 -18.47 24.59 33.42
C LYS A 346 -17.06 25.11 33.69
N LEU A 347 -16.24 25.19 32.64
CA LEU A 347 -14.85 25.62 32.72
C LEU A 347 -14.70 27.12 32.42
N GLU A 348 -13.67 27.74 32.98
CA GLU A 348 -13.18 29.02 32.48
C GLU A 348 -12.35 28.78 31.21
N ILE A 349 -12.86 29.19 30.05
CA ILE A 349 -12.23 28.91 28.74
C ILE A 349 -10.74 29.29 28.70
N PRO A 350 -10.29 30.49 29.10
CA PRO A 350 -8.87 30.84 29.03
C PRO A 350 -7.97 29.96 29.91
N LYS A 351 -8.50 29.46 31.03
CA LYS A 351 -7.78 28.53 31.91
C LYS A 351 -7.73 27.13 31.30
N ALA A 352 -8.83 26.69 30.69
CA ALA A 352 -8.92 25.40 30.01
C ALA A 352 -8.00 25.30 28.80
N GLU A 353 -7.88 26.37 28.01
CA GLU A 353 -6.96 26.47 26.88
C GLU A 353 -5.49 26.25 27.29
N LYS A 354 -5.10 26.70 28.48
CA LYS A 354 -3.73 26.55 28.99
C LYS A 354 -3.48 25.19 29.62
N ASN A 355 -4.46 24.68 30.37
CA ASN A 355 -4.21 23.58 31.31
C ASN A 355 -4.80 22.25 30.88
N ASN A 356 -5.84 22.23 30.03
CA ASN A 356 -6.64 21.03 29.80
C ASN A 356 -6.49 20.42 28.40
N VAL A 357 -5.90 21.14 27.44
CA VAL A 357 -5.76 20.68 26.04
C VAL A 357 -5.12 19.30 25.93
N LYS A 358 -3.98 19.05 26.61
CA LYS A 358 -3.30 17.74 26.55
C LYS A 358 -4.19 16.60 27.06
N LYS A 359 -4.94 16.85 28.14
CA LYS A 359 -5.84 15.85 28.73
C LYS A 359 -7.01 15.53 27.80
N LEU A 360 -7.55 16.56 27.15
CA LEU A 360 -8.59 16.40 26.13
C LEU A 360 -8.08 15.64 24.90
N GLN A 361 -6.84 15.89 24.47
CA GLN A 361 -6.18 15.11 23.41
C GLN A 361 -6.01 13.63 23.80
N SER A 362 -5.61 13.33 25.04
CA SER A 362 -5.52 11.95 25.52
C SER A 362 -6.88 11.24 25.50
N GLN A 363 -7.95 11.91 25.92
CA GLN A 363 -9.30 11.34 25.83
C GLN A 363 -9.74 11.10 24.39
N ALA A 364 -9.46 12.06 23.49
CA ALA A 364 -9.75 11.91 22.07
C ALA A 364 -8.97 10.74 21.44
N GLU A 365 -7.73 10.49 21.88
CA GLU A 365 -6.91 9.37 21.41
C GLU A 365 -7.50 8.01 21.78
N ILE A 366 -8.07 7.87 22.98
CA ILE A 366 -8.80 6.66 23.39
C ILE A 366 -9.93 6.35 22.40
N THR A 367 -10.75 7.35 22.09
CA THR A 367 -11.86 7.21 21.12
C THR A 367 -11.38 6.82 19.72
N ILE A 368 -10.23 7.34 19.27
CA ILE A 368 -9.65 6.98 17.97
C ILE A 368 -9.17 5.52 17.96
N ILE A 369 -8.51 5.08 19.03
CA ILE A 369 -8.06 3.70 19.17
C ILE A 369 -9.26 2.76 19.21
N GLU A 370 -10.29 3.08 19.97
CA GLU A 370 -11.55 2.32 20.00
C GLU A 370 -12.22 2.24 18.62
N PHE A 371 -12.27 3.35 17.88
CA PHE A 371 -12.80 3.38 16.51
C PHE A 371 -12.08 2.38 15.61
N PHE A 372 -10.74 2.33 15.66
CA PHE A 372 -9.97 1.37 14.86
C PHE A 372 -10.11 -0.07 15.35
N ASN A 373 -10.19 -0.29 16.67
CA ASN A 373 -10.39 -1.62 17.25
C ASN A 373 -11.77 -2.21 16.94
N GLN A 374 -12.77 -1.36 16.67
CA GLN A 374 -14.12 -1.78 16.27
C GLN A 374 -14.25 -2.06 14.76
N LEU A 375 -13.18 -1.90 13.98
CA LEU A 375 -13.21 -2.30 12.57
C LEU A 375 -13.30 -3.83 12.45
N PRO A 376 -13.99 -4.35 11.42
CA PRO A 376 -13.98 -5.78 11.11
C PRO A 376 -12.56 -6.36 11.03
N GLU A 377 -12.43 -7.63 11.41
CA GLU A 377 -11.14 -8.34 11.43
C GLU A 377 -10.41 -8.23 10.08
N GLY A 378 -9.11 -7.91 10.14
CA GLY A 378 -8.25 -7.72 8.97
C GLY A 378 -8.53 -6.45 8.15
N LEU A 379 -9.58 -5.66 8.44
CA LEU A 379 -9.86 -4.42 7.72
C LEU A 379 -8.79 -3.35 8.00
N TYR A 380 -8.30 -3.30 9.24
CA TYR A 380 -7.22 -2.39 9.61
C TYR A 380 -5.93 -2.71 8.82
N ASP A 381 -5.56 -3.98 8.69
CA ASP A 381 -4.38 -4.38 7.89
C ASP A 381 -4.55 -4.02 6.41
N LYS A 382 -5.78 -4.06 5.89
CA LYS A 382 -6.05 -3.58 4.53
C LYS A 382 -5.95 -2.05 4.43
N LEU A 383 -6.34 -1.31 5.48
CA LEU A 383 -6.16 0.14 5.56
C LEU A 383 -4.69 0.55 5.51
N THR A 384 -3.83 -0.13 6.28
CA THR A 384 -2.38 0.15 6.32
C THR A 384 -1.70 -0.09 4.98
N MET A 385 -2.28 -0.92 4.12
CA MET A 385 -1.79 -1.19 2.76
C MET A 385 -2.25 -0.16 1.73
N ILE A 386 -3.35 0.55 1.97
CA ILE A 386 -3.89 1.54 1.01
C ILE A 386 -3.57 2.97 1.40
N ALA A 387 -3.11 3.25 2.62
CA ALA A 387 -2.74 4.60 3.00
C ALA A 387 -1.62 4.68 4.04
N ASN A 388 -0.79 5.75 3.95
CA ASN A 388 0.23 6.04 4.95
C ASN A 388 -0.34 6.70 6.21
N TYR A 389 -1.17 7.74 6.01
CA TYR A 389 -1.73 8.54 7.10
C TYR A 389 -3.22 8.79 6.92
N ILE A 390 -3.92 8.98 8.03
CA ILE A 390 -5.26 9.55 8.05
C ILE A 390 -5.30 10.77 8.97
N THR A 391 -5.99 11.80 8.50
CA THR A 391 -6.27 13.01 9.28
C THR A 391 -7.71 12.98 9.76
N ILE A 392 -7.90 13.04 11.08
CA ILE A 392 -9.20 12.84 11.72
C ILE A 392 -9.62 14.11 12.44
N GLY A 393 -10.72 14.71 11.99
CA GLY A 393 -11.41 15.74 12.76
C GLY A 393 -12.19 15.08 13.90
N ILE A 394 -12.02 15.54 15.14
CA ILE A 394 -12.70 14.97 16.31
C ILE A 394 -13.14 16.10 17.26
N ASP A 395 -14.42 16.09 17.62
CA ASP A 395 -15.01 17.12 18.48
C ASP A 395 -15.23 16.58 19.90
N GLY A 396 -14.84 17.35 20.92
CA GLY A 396 -15.11 17.03 22.32
C GLY A 396 -16.16 17.95 22.94
N TYR A 397 -16.97 17.44 23.87
CA TYR A 397 -18.00 18.21 24.58
C TYR A 397 -18.05 17.88 26.08
N ASN A 398 -18.46 18.83 26.91
CA ASN A 398 -18.55 18.66 28.37
C ASN A 398 -19.96 18.76 28.97
N GLY A 399 -21.00 18.74 28.13
CA GLY A 399 -22.39 18.90 28.54
C GLY A 399 -22.80 20.32 28.98
N ASN A 400 -21.86 21.27 29.09
CA ASN A 400 -22.10 22.65 29.58
C ASN A 400 -22.04 23.69 28.44
N ASP A 401 -22.40 23.30 27.22
CA ASP A 401 -22.24 24.09 25.98
C ASP A 401 -20.79 24.57 25.75
N GLN A 402 -19.80 23.77 26.14
CA GLN A 402 -18.39 24.01 25.84
C GLN A 402 -17.83 22.86 25.00
N GLU A 403 -16.91 23.21 24.10
CA GLU A 403 -16.38 22.26 23.13
C GLU A 403 -14.89 22.49 22.85
N ILE A 404 -14.24 21.45 22.33
CA ILE A 404 -12.93 21.53 21.68
C ILE A 404 -13.04 20.88 20.29
N GLN A 405 -12.43 21.50 19.29
CA GLN A 405 -12.44 20.98 17.91
C GLN A 405 -10.99 20.63 17.53
N LEU A 406 -10.68 19.34 17.54
CA LEU A 406 -9.32 18.83 17.31
C LEU A 406 -9.19 18.23 15.91
N VAL A 407 -7.96 18.21 15.42
CA VAL A 407 -7.54 17.42 14.27
C VAL A 407 -6.30 16.64 14.66
N THR A 408 -6.27 15.36 14.33
CA THR A 408 -5.10 14.51 14.53
C THR A 408 -4.55 13.98 13.21
N ILE A 409 -3.27 13.60 13.22
CA ILE A 409 -2.65 12.78 12.20
C ILE A 409 -2.32 11.43 12.82
N TYR A 410 -2.91 10.38 12.27
CA TYR A 410 -2.67 9.00 12.64
C TYR A 410 -1.80 8.32 11.59
N ASP A 411 -0.70 7.70 12.04
CA ASP A 411 0.27 6.96 11.22
C ASP A 411 -0.11 5.47 11.25
N PHE A 412 -0.61 4.96 10.12
CA PHE A 412 -1.08 3.58 10.02
C PHE A 412 0.05 2.57 10.26
N LYS A 413 1.28 2.88 9.81
CA LYS A 413 2.43 1.99 9.98
C LYS A 413 2.90 1.93 11.44
N LYS A 414 2.81 3.05 12.16
CA LYS A 414 3.21 3.12 13.58
C LYS A 414 2.07 2.81 14.55
N HIS A 415 0.86 2.61 14.05
CA HIS A 415 -0.34 2.36 14.84
C HIS A 415 -0.58 3.41 15.94
N LYS A 416 -0.33 4.69 15.66
CA LYS A 416 -0.46 5.76 16.67
C LYS A 416 -0.76 7.13 16.09
N VAL A 417 -1.32 7.99 16.94
CA VAL A 417 -1.32 9.42 16.71
C VAL A 417 0.11 9.95 16.77
N ILE A 418 0.48 10.77 15.78
CA ILE A 418 1.82 11.39 15.70
C ILE A 418 1.79 12.90 15.84
N ARG A 419 0.61 13.52 15.70
CA ARG A 419 0.42 14.96 15.86
C ARG A 419 -1.02 15.29 16.21
N TRP A 420 -1.17 16.23 17.14
CA TRP A 420 -2.43 16.91 17.43
C TRP A 420 -2.35 18.37 17.01
N THR A 421 -3.46 18.88 16.51
CA THR A 421 -3.74 20.31 16.33
C THR A 421 -5.25 20.53 16.51
N GLY A 422 -5.76 21.72 16.19
CA GLY A 422 -7.17 22.02 16.30
C GLY A 422 -7.46 23.48 16.06
N LYS A 423 -8.73 23.83 16.17
CA LYS A 423 -9.20 25.15 15.78
C LYS A 423 -8.60 26.26 16.65
N PHE A 424 -7.91 27.19 16.00
CA PHE A 424 -7.33 28.37 16.64
C PHE A 424 -8.06 29.66 16.24
N TYR A 425 -8.78 29.65 15.11
CA TYR A 425 -9.42 30.83 14.53
C TYR A 425 -10.97 30.73 14.51
N PRO A 426 -11.64 30.72 15.68
CA PRO A 426 -13.11 30.62 15.76
C PRO A 426 -13.85 31.84 15.24
N ILE A 427 -15.15 31.73 14.98
CA ILE A 427 -16.01 32.92 14.81
C ILE A 427 -16.31 33.56 16.18
N GLU A 428 -16.73 34.83 16.18
CA GLU A 428 -16.92 35.62 17.42
C GLU A 428 -17.85 34.95 18.44
N LYS A 429 -18.93 34.32 17.95
CA LYS A 429 -19.92 33.62 18.79
C LYS A 429 -19.37 32.39 19.51
N GLU A 430 -18.28 31.79 19.00
CA GLU A 430 -17.71 30.57 19.56
C GLU A 430 -16.72 30.85 20.69
N LYS A 431 -16.19 32.07 20.82
CA LYS A 431 -15.14 32.41 21.80
C LYS A 431 -15.48 32.07 23.25
N ARG A 432 -16.76 32.16 23.62
CA ARG A 432 -17.20 31.93 25.00
C ARG A 432 -17.32 30.45 25.36
N ARG A 433 -17.26 29.56 24.36
CA ARG A 433 -17.50 28.11 24.52
C ARG A 433 -16.39 27.21 23.97
N LEU A 434 -15.60 27.70 23.02
CA LEU A 434 -14.55 26.91 22.37
C LEU A 434 -13.24 27.02 23.15
N ILE A 435 -12.69 25.88 23.55
CA ILE A 435 -11.29 25.73 23.97
C ILE A 435 -10.44 25.71 22.69
N LYS A 436 -9.68 26.77 22.42
CA LYS A 436 -8.82 26.86 21.23
C LYS A 436 -7.49 26.16 21.40
N ILE A 437 -6.87 25.80 20.28
CA ILE A 437 -5.45 25.46 20.24
C ILE A 437 -4.65 26.73 19.97
N ASN A 438 -3.96 27.23 21.01
CA ASN A 438 -3.21 28.48 20.91
C ASN A 438 -1.80 28.31 20.33
N ASP A 439 -1.23 27.10 20.38
CA ASP A 439 0.06 26.79 19.77
C ASP A 439 -0.10 26.58 18.25
N LEU A 440 0.22 27.60 17.47
CA LEU A 440 0.13 27.58 16.02
C LEU A 440 1.09 26.57 15.38
N ASP A 441 2.23 26.26 16.02
CA ASP A 441 3.24 25.38 15.45
C ASP A 441 2.73 23.94 15.29
N THR A 442 1.69 23.58 16.02
CA THR A 442 0.99 22.29 15.91
C THR A 442 0.40 22.03 14.52
N HIS A 443 0.13 23.06 13.72
CA HIS A 443 -0.46 22.95 12.37
C HIS A 443 0.54 22.53 11.30
N PHE A 444 1.84 22.60 11.60
CA PHE A 444 2.92 22.37 10.64
C PHE A 444 3.63 21.06 10.92
N ILE A 445 3.73 20.21 9.90
CA ILE A 445 4.42 18.92 10.03
C ILE A 445 5.10 18.50 8.74
N ARG A 446 6.27 17.87 8.84
CA ARG A 446 6.96 17.25 7.70
C ARG A 446 6.70 15.75 7.69
N LEU A 447 6.08 15.26 6.62
CA LEU A 447 5.79 13.84 6.40
C LEU A 447 6.17 13.49 4.96
N ASN A 448 6.75 12.30 4.74
CA ASN A 448 7.18 11.84 3.41
C ASN A 448 8.06 12.85 2.65
N ASN A 449 8.95 13.55 3.38
CA ASN A 449 9.79 14.65 2.85
C ASN A 449 9.00 15.85 2.30
N GLN A 450 7.72 15.98 2.64
CA GLN A 450 6.84 17.07 2.25
C GLN A 450 6.43 17.89 3.46
N ASN A 451 6.30 19.21 3.26
CA ASN A 451 5.76 20.11 4.26
C ASN A 451 4.23 20.10 4.15
N ILE A 452 3.55 19.73 5.23
CA ILE A 452 2.10 19.57 5.32
C ILE A 452 1.54 20.60 6.31
N LEU A 453 0.52 21.33 5.88
CA LEU A 453 -0.27 22.23 6.71
C LEU A 453 -1.63 21.60 6.99
N ILE A 454 -1.97 21.43 8.25
CA ILE A 454 -3.28 20.96 8.70
C ILE A 454 -4.09 22.16 9.18
N LEU A 455 -5.37 22.23 8.82
CA LEU A 455 -6.28 23.31 9.23
C LEU A 455 -7.55 22.72 9.82
N GLY A 456 -7.96 23.21 11.00
CA GLY A 456 -9.32 23.04 11.48
C GLY A 456 -10.34 23.81 10.63
N CYS A 457 -11.61 23.73 11.02
CA CYS A 457 -12.73 24.20 10.21
C CYS A 457 -12.60 25.66 9.74
N HIS A 458 -12.59 26.62 10.67
CA HIS A 458 -12.54 28.05 10.35
C HIS A 458 -11.12 28.60 10.22
N ASP A 459 -10.08 27.79 10.42
CA ASP A 459 -8.69 28.24 10.36
C ASP A 459 -8.32 28.74 8.97
N LEU A 460 -8.87 28.14 7.90
CA LEU A 460 -8.70 28.63 6.52
C LEU A 460 -9.16 30.10 6.35
N ASN A 461 -10.08 30.60 7.18
CA ASN A 461 -10.55 31.98 7.09
C ASN A 461 -9.51 33.03 7.52
N VAL A 462 -8.35 32.65 8.05
CA VAL A 462 -7.21 33.59 8.16
C VAL A 462 -6.85 34.17 6.79
N PHE A 463 -7.09 33.43 5.70
CA PHE A 463 -6.90 33.88 4.32
C PHE A 463 -8.14 34.55 3.72
N SER A 464 -9.27 34.67 4.43
CA SER A 464 -10.49 35.27 3.86
C SER A 464 -10.36 36.79 3.74
N PRO A 465 -10.37 37.39 2.53
CA PRO A 465 -10.21 38.84 2.38
C PRO A 465 -11.32 39.62 3.09
N ARG A 466 -12.55 39.12 3.00
CA ARG A 466 -13.72 39.73 3.68
C ARG A 466 -13.58 39.67 5.20
N GLY A 467 -13.07 38.56 5.74
CA GLY A 467 -12.86 38.41 7.17
C GLY A 467 -11.78 39.35 7.71
N GLN A 468 -10.74 39.59 6.92
CA GLN A 468 -9.66 40.53 7.28
C GLN A 468 -10.11 41.99 7.17
N ALA A 469 -10.87 42.35 6.13
CA ALA A 469 -11.32 43.73 5.92
C ALA A 469 -12.24 44.28 7.03
N VAL A 470 -12.99 43.41 7.72
CA VAL A 470 -13.93 43.80 8.79
C VAL A 470 -13.36 43.60 10.19
N ALA A 471 -12.15 43.05 10.31
CA ALA A 471 -11.52 42.85 11.61
C ALA A 471 -10.97 44.18 12.14
N ASN A 472 -11.02 44.37 13.46
CA ASN A 472 -10.40 45.52 14.11
C ASN A 472 -8.88 45.49 13.85
N LYS A 473 -8.31 46.60 13.36
CA LYS A 473 -6.89 46.76 12.97
C LYS A 473 -5.93 46.33 14.08
N ASP A 474 -6.28 46.63 15.33
CA ASP A 474 -5.48 46.30 16.52
C ASP A 474 -6.05 45.08 17.29
N GLY A 475 -6.97 44.34 16.67
CA GLY A 475 -7.64 43.20 17.28
C GLY A 475 -6.82 41.91 17.18
N TRP A 476 -6.97 41.05 18.20
CA TRP A 476 -6.31 39.74 18.26
C TRP A 476 -6.46 38.88 16.98
N ARG A 477 -7.55 39.04 16.22
CA ARG A 477 -7.80 38.30 14.97
C ARG A 477 -6.81 38.64 13.87
N ILE A 478 -6.44 39.90 13.72
CA ILE A 478 -5.48 40.32 12.69
C ILE A 478 -4.10 39.83 13.11
N ASN A 479 -3.71 40.08 14.36
CA ASN A 479 -2.41 39.67 14.87
C ASN A 479 -2.17 38.16 14.71
N ILE A 480 -3.14 37.32 15.11
CA ILE A 480 -3.01 35.86 14.97
C ILE A 480 -3.06 35.40 13.51
N ALA A 481 -3.79 36.10 12.64
CA ALA A 481 -3.85 35.77 11.22
C ALA A 481 -2.56 36.13 10.49
N GLU A 482 -1.95 37.28 10.78
CA GLU A 482 -0.67 37.67 10.19
C GLU A 482 0.48 36.78 10.69
N ASP A 483 0.54 36.48 12.00
CA ASP A 483 1.52 35.53 12.55
C ASP A 483 1.40 34.15 11.88
N PHE A 484 0.17 33.63 11.76
CA PHE A 484 -0.05 32.34 11.11
C PHE A 484 0.33 32.34 9.62
N LYS A 485 0.01 33.42 8.89
CA LYS A 485 0.40 33.56 7.47
C LYS A 485 1.92 33.61 7.33
N GLN A 486 2.62 34.33 8.20
CA GLN A 486 4.08 34.41 8.19
C GLN A 486 4.69 33.03 8.43
N LYS A 487 4.21 32.30 9.45
CA LYS A 487 4.62 30.90 9.69
C LYS A 487 4.37 29.99 8.48
N CYS A 488 3.25 30.17 7.76
CA CYS A 488 2.99 29.44 6.52
C CYS A 488 4.01 29.77 5.41
N ILE A 489 4.38 31.04 5.25
CA ILE A 489 5.37 31.49 4.26
C ILE A 489 6.74 30.89 4.58
N ASP A 490 7.13 30.89 5.85
CA ASP A 490 8.43 30.36 6.29
C ASP A 490 8.47 28.82 6.15
N PHE A 491 7.37 28.15 6.52
CA PHE A 491 7.27 26.69 6.46
C PHE A 491 7.14 26.14 5.03
N LYS A 492 6.60 26.93 4.08
CA LYS A 492 6.43 26.53 2.68
C LYS A 492 5.67 25.19 2.48
N PRO A 493 4.43 25.05 2.98
CA PRO A 493 3.68 23.80 2.83
C PRO A 493 3.37 23.46 1.37
N SER A 494 3.73 22.25 0.95
CA SER A 494 3.37 21.72 -0.38
C SER A 494 1.96 21.14 -0.43
N ILE A 495 1.42 20.72 0.72
CA ILE A 495 0.10 20.11 0.88
C ILE A 495 -0.67 20.83 2.00
N VAL A 496 -1.95 21.13 1.77
CA VAL A 496 -2.86 21.69 2.79
C VAL A 496 -4.11 20.83 2.96
N LEU A 497 -4.39 20.38 4.19
CA LEU A 497 -5.57 19.57 4.52
C LEU A 497 -6.47 20.33 5.49
N GLN A 498 -7.71 20.61 5.09
CA GLN A 498 -8.68 21.34 5.91
C GLN A 498 -9.82 20.43 6.40
N HIS A 499 -10.25 20.59 7.64
CA HIS A 499 -11.31 19.79 8.27
C HIS A 499 -12.56 20.62 8.61
N PRO A 500 -13.39 21.04 7.63
CA PRO A 500 -14.63 21.76 7.92
C PRO A 500 -15.75 20.82 8.39
N HIS A 501 -16.59 21.30 9.31
CA HIS A 501 -17.75 20.56 9.82
C HIS A 501 -18.93 20.50 8.85
N HIS A 502 -19.01 21.43 7.90
CA HIS A 502 -20.08 21.48 6.90
C HIS A 502 -19.62 22.24 5.66
N THR A 503 -19.94 21.71 4.48
CA THR A 503 -19.67 22.36 3.20
C THR A 503 -20.78 22.01 2.21
N ASP A 504 -21.86 22.80 2.19
CA ASP A 504 -23.02 22.58 1.31
C ASP A 504 -23.06 23.52 0.09
N SER A 505 -22.07 24.43 -0.02
CA SER A 505 -21.90 25.31 -1.16
C SER A 505 -20.44 25.54 -1.49
N SER A 506 -20.13 25.55 -2.78
CA SER A 506 -18.81 25.93 -3.29
C SER A 506 -18.37 27.33 -2.85
N LYS A 507 -19.32 28.22 -2.52
CA LYS A 507 -19.02 29.60 -2.13
C LYS A 507 -18.43 29.73 -0.71
N ILE A 508 -18.56 28.72 0.15
CA ILE A 508 -18.18 28.83 1.58
C ILE A 508 -16.67 29.05 1.73
N TRP A 509 -15.87 28.23 1.04
CA TRP A 509 -14.41 28.23 1.20
C TRP A 509 -13.65 28.77 -0.01
N ASN A 510 -14.29 28.91 -1.17
CA ASN A 510 -13.62 29.25 -2.44
C ASN A 510 -12.82 30.55 -2.38
N LEU A 511 -13.31 31.61 -1.73
CA LEU A 511 -12.54 32.86 -1.61
C LEU A 511 -11.29 32.69 -0.74
N ALA A 512 -11.40 31.94 0.36
CA ALA A 512 -10.29 31.70 1.25
C ALA A 512 -9.24 30.79 0.61
N TRP A 513 -9.66 29.73 -0.12
CA TRP A 513 -8.75 28.90 -0.91
C TRP A 513 -8.01 29.69 -1.98
N LYS A 514 -8.72 30.49 -2.79
CA LYS A 514 -8.09 31.33 -3.82
C LYS A 514 -7.05 32.29 -3.23
N GLN A 515 -7.34 32.89 -2.09
CA GLN A 515 -6.40 33.78 -1.43
C GLN A 515 -5.22 33.01 -0.81
N LEU A 516 -5.46 31.83 -0.25
CA LEU A 516 -4.38 30.95 0.23
C LEU A 516 -3.44 30.59 -0.92
N GLU A 517 -3.96 30.19 -2.08
CA GLU A 517 -3.12 29.87 -3.25
C GLU A 517 -2.29 31.06 -3.72
N LYS A 518 -2.86 32.27 -3.67
CA LYS A 518 -2.15 33.50 -4.03
C LYS A 518 -1.02 33.81 -3.05
N VAL A 519 -1.26 33.63 -1.75
CA VAL A 519 -0.29 33.92 -0.68
C VAL A 519 0.78 32.82 -0.57
N LEU A 520 0.40 31.57 -0.85
CA LEU A 520 1.24 30.38 -0.72
C LEU A 520 1.39 29.67 -2.09
N PRO A 521 2.14 30.25 -3.04
CA PRO A 521 2.22 29.74 -4.42
C PRO A 521 2.88 28.36 -4.55
N PHE A 522 3.59 27.91 -3.52
CA PHE A 522 4.23 26.59 -3.45
C PHE A 522 3.25 25.45 -3.07
N VAL A 523 1.99 25.76 -2.72
CA VAL A 523 0.96 24.74 -2.45
C VAL A 523 0.54 24.08 -3.76
N THR A 524 0.94 22.82 -3.92
CA THR A 524 0.62 22.02 -5.12
C THR A 524 -0.63 21.17 -4.93
N HIS A 525 -0.95 20.80 -3.69
CA HIS A 525 -2.11 19.98 -3.36
C HIS A 525 -2.88 20.58 -2.19
N TYR A 526 -4.21 20.54 -2.27
CA TYR A 526 -5.04 20.74 -1.09
C TYR A 526 -6.35 19.99 -1.19
N ALA A 527 -6.96 19.73 -0.04
CA ALA A 527 -8.31 19.22 0.03
C ALA A 527 -9.00 19.67 1.33
N SER A 528 -10.26 20.10 1.22
CA SER A 528 -11.16 20.17 2.39
C SER A 528 -11.85 18.82 2.56
N GLY A 529 -11.85 18.23 3.75
CA GLY A 529 -12.82 17.18 4.11
C GLY A 529 -14.26 17.70 3.94
N ILE A 530 -15.20 16.86 3.54
CA ILE A 530 -16.56 17.33 3.17
C ILE A 530 -17.63 16.61 3.97
N SER A 531 -18.38 17.37 4.76
CA SER A 531 -19.72 16.98 5.21
C SER A 531 -20.75 17.77 4.42
N TYR A 532 -21.40 17.10 3.46
CA TYR A 532 -22.23 17.71 2.42
C TYR A 532 -23.71 17.68 2.85
N TYR A 533 -24.11 18.66 3.65
CA TYR A 533 -25.49 18.85 4.07
C TYR A 533 -25.72 20.30 4.52
N ASN A 534 -26.95 20.81 4.36
CA ASN A 534 -27.31 22.12 4.90
C ASN A 534 -27.90 21.98 6.30
N LYS A 535 -27.32 22.64 7.31
CA LYS A 535 -27.77 22.59 8.71
C LYS A 535 -29.20 23.09 8.93
N LYS A 536 -29.68 24.04 8.12
CA LYS A 536 -30.98 24.71 8.29
C LYS A 536 -32.08 23.99 7.52
N THR A 537 -31.84 23.68 6.25
CA THR A 537 -32.86 23.17 5.33
C THR A 537 -32.72 21.68 5.04
N GLY A 538 -31.57 21.07 5.37
CA GLY A 538 -31.21 19.73 4.91
C GLY A 538 -30.82 19.65 3.43
N ILE A 539 -31.09 20.70 2.64
CA ILE A 539 -30.87 20.76 1.19
C ILE A 539 -29.63 21.59 0.87
N PRO A 540 -28.58 21.00 0.26
CA PRO A 540 -27.38 21.73 -0.13
C PRO A 540 -27.64 22.87 -1.14
N ARG A 541 -26.89 23.97 -1.01
CA ARG A 541 -27.04 25.18 -1.84
C ARG A 541 -26.25 25.14 -3.16
N SER A 542 -25.43 24.13 -3.38
CA SER A 542 -24.71 23.91 -4.64
C SER A 542 -24.52 22.41 -4.83
N SER A 543 -24.40 21.95 -6.07
CA SER A 543 -24.14 20.53 -6.34
C SER A 543 -22.85 20.05 -5.68
N ILE A 544 -22.79 18.75 -5.38
CA ILE A 544 -21.64 18.13 -4.73
C ILE A 544 -20.41 18.24 -5.64
N GLU A 545 -20.55 18.05 -6.94
CA GLU A 545 -19.47 18.14 -7.93
C GLU A 545 -18.81 19.51 -7.88
N LYS A 546 -19.62 20.58 -7.83
CA LYS A 546 -19.12 21.96 -7.74
C LYS A 546 -18.44 22.25 -6.40
N VAL A 547 -18.94 21.66 -5.30
CA VAL A 547 -18.29 21.74 -3.99
C VAL A 547 -16.93 21.04 -4.05
N LEU A 548 -16.87 19.83 -4.58
CA LEU A 548 -15.66 19.01 -4.64
C LEU A 548 -14.58 19.66 -5.50
N ASP A 549 -14.94 20.19 -6.68
CA ASP A 549 -14.05 20.92 -7.59
C ASP A 549 -13.42 22.15 -6.91
N LYS A 550 -14.23 22.98 -6.24
CA LYS A 550 -13.76 24.24 -5.62
C LYS A 550 -13.07 24.09 -4.28
N THR A 551 -12.89 22.85 -3.80
CA THR A 551 -12.27 22.55 -2.51
C THR A 551 -11.14 21.52 -2.62
N LYS A 552 -10.61 21.33 -3.83
CA LYS A 552 -9.42 20.52 -4.07
C LYS A 552 -8.44 21.18 -5.05
N LYS A 553 -7.19 20.74 -5.01
CA LYS A 553 -6.15 21.01 -6.01
C LYS A 553 -5.19 19.82 -6.07
N GLY A 554 -4.70 19.53 -7.27
CA GLY A 554 -3.77 18.44 -7.52
C GLY A 554 -4.48 17.08 -7.49
N ASP A 555 -3.70 16.05 -7.23
CA ASP A 555 -4.16 14.66 -7.22
C ASP A 555 -4.97 14.33 -5.95
N VAL A 556 -6.30 14.40 -6.10
CA VAL A 556 -7.29 14.15 -5.05
C VAL A 556 -8.39 13.25 -5.57
N VAL A 557 -8.52 12.07 -4.94
CA VAL A 557 -9.58 11.09 -5.22
C VAL A 557 -10.71 11.25 -4.21
N ASP A 558 -11.92 11.47 -4.73
CA ASP A 558 -13.12 11.73 -3.95
C ASP A 558 -13.88 10.42 -3.68
N PHE A 559 -14.06 10.06 -2.40
CA PHE A 559 -14.82 8.89 -2.00
C PHE A 559 -16.13 9.29 -1.30
N ASN A 560 -17.25 9.06 -1.97
CA ASN A 560 -18.56 9.45 -1.46
C ASN A 560 -19.17 8.38 -0.56
N TYR A 561 -19.37 8.71 0.70
CA TYR A 561 -20.29 7.97 1.57
C TYR A 561 -21.72 8.45 1.32
N VAL A 562 -22.48 7.66 0.56
CA VAL A 562 -23.94 7.74 0.52
C VAL A 562 -24.48 6.68 1.48
N SER A 563 -25.02 7.13 2.61
CA SER A 563 -25.94 6.33 3.42
C SER A 563 -27.24 6.25 2.62
N LYS A 564 -27.37 5.26 1.72
CA LYS A 564 -28.70 4.77 1.39
C LYS A 564 -29.21 3.95 2.55
#